data_AF-W2Y1G2-F1
#
_entry.id   AF-W2Y1G2-F1
#
_cell.length_a   1.000
_cell.length_b   1.000
_cell.length_c   1.000
_cell.angle_alpha   90.00
_cell.angle_beta   90.00
_cell.angle_gamma   90.00
#
_symmetry.space_group_name_H-M   'P 1'
#
loop_
_entity.id
_entity.type
_entity.pdbx_description
1 polymer ?
#
loop_
_entity_poly.entity_id
_entity_poly.type
_entity_poly.pdbx_seq_one_letter_code
_entity_poly.pdbx_strand_id
1 'polypeptide(L)' 'MYTEGELSESFEERVVMADQLKPIATELGCTLAQMSLAWAVSNENVSAVMIGASHPSQLEENIKALELVDKITPFR' A
#
# COMPACT_ATOMS: atom_id res chain seq x y z
N MET A 1 20.13 -14.43 -12.96
CA MET A 1 19.19 -14.72 -14.07
C MET A 1 17.99 -15.38 -13.41
N TYR A 2 17.15 -14.58 -12.74
CA TYR A 2 15.97 -15.06 -12.02
C TYR A 2 14.77 -14.80 -12.94
N THR A 3 14.59 -15.66 -13.93
CA THR A 3 13.51 -15.50 -14.93
C THR A 3 12.44 -16.57 -14.81
N GLU A 4 12.44 -17.40 -13.76
CA GLU A 4 11.43 -18.45 -13.58
C GLU A 4 11.17 -18.65 -12.08
N GLY A 5 10.21 -17.90 -11.56
CA GLY A 5 9.56 -18.20 -10.29
C GLY A 5 8.06 -18.22 -10.54
N GLU A 6 7.37 -19.27 -10.10
CA GLU A 6 5.93 -19.56 -10.29
C GLU A 6 4.95 -18.52 -9.67
N LEU A 7 5.41 -17.29 -9.40
CA LEU A 7 4.67 -16.23 -8.73
C LEU A 7 4.34 -15.02 -9.62
N SER A 8 4.72 -15.01 -10.89
CA SER A 8 4.52 -13.81 -11.70
C SER A 8 3.23 -13.86 -12.51
N GLU A 9 2.15 -13.34 -11.93
CA GLU A 9 1.23 -12.53 -12.72
C GLU A 9 2.05 -11.46 -13.49
N SER A 10 1.61 -11.07 -14.68
CA SER A 10 2.26 -9.99 -15.42
C SER A 10 2.27 -8.71 -14.58
N PHE A 11 3.27 -7.84 -14.79
CA PHE A 11 3.23 -6.50 -14.22
C PHE A 11 1.93 -5.76 -14.58
N GLU A 12 1.46 -5.97 -15.81
CA GLU A 12 0.22 -5.39 -16.32
C GLU A 12 -1.00 -5.85 -15.52
N GLU A 13 -1.06 -7.14 -15.16
CA GLU A 13 -2.14 -7.71 -14.35
C GLU A 13 -2.17 -7.08 -12.95
N ARG A 14 -1.01 -6.91 -12.30
CA ARG A 14 -0.92 -6.21 -11.01
C ARG A 14 -1.35 -4.76 -11.07
N VAL A 15 -1.05 -4.06 -12.17
CA VAL A 15 -1.52 -2.69 -12.37
C VAL A 15 -3.05 -2.66 -12.50
N VAL A 16 -3.64 -3.59 -13.25
CA VAL A 16 -5.10 -3.70 -13.37
C VAL A 16 -5.75 -3.96 -12.02
N MET A 17 -5.18 -4.85 -11.19
CA MET A 17 -5.69 -5.09 -9.84
C MET A 17 -5.53 -3.86 -8.93
N ALA A 18 -4.39 -3.18 -8.97
CA ALA A 18 -4.18 -1.96 -8.18
C ALA A 18 -5.16 -0.85 -8.58
N ASP A 19 -5.52 -0.77 -9.86
CA ASP A 19 -6.51 0.18 -10.36
C ASP A 19 -7.92 -0.08 -9.82
N GLN A 20 -8.28 -1.35 -9.60
CA GLN A 20 -9.55 -1.72 -8.96
C GLN A 20 -9.65 -1.27 -7.49
N LEU A 21 -8.52 -0.98 -6.84
CA LEU A 21 -8.48 -0.50 -5.45
C LEU A 21 -8.58 1.04 -5.35
N LYS A 22 -8.36 1.78 -6.44
CA LYS A 22 -8.43 3.26 -6.43
C LYS A 22 -9.79 3.82 -5.98
N PRO A 23 -10.95 3.26 -6.37
CA PRO A 23 -12.25 3.74 -5.90
C PRO A 23 -12.38 3.64 -4.38
N ILE A 24 -11.91 2.53 -3.79
CA ILE A 24 -11.94 2.31 -2.33
C ILE A 24 -11.08 3.33 -1.60
N ALA A 25 -9.85 3.56 -2.10
CA ALA A 25 -8.97 4.59 -1.53
C ALA A 25 -9.62 5.98 -1.58
N THR A 26 -10.31 6.28 -2.69
CA THR A 26 -11.04 7.54 -2.89
C THR A 26 -12.20 7.67 -1.90
N GLU A 27 -13.00 6.62 -1.70
CA GLU A 27 -14.10 6.60 -0.71
C GLU A 27 -13.59 6.81 0.72
N LEU A 28 -12.41 6.28 1.04
CA LEU A 28 -11.74 6.47 2.33
C LEU A 28 -11.03 7.82 2.47
N GLY A 29 -10.98 8.62 1.41
CA GLY A 29 -10.34 9.94 1.38
C GLY A 29 -8.82 9.90 1.48
N CYS A 30 -8.18 8.86 0.93
CA CYS A 30 -6.74 8.67 0.96
C CYS A 30 -6.17 8.29 -0.41
N THR A 31 -4.84 8.39 -0.57
CA THR A 31 -4.18 7.91 -1.78
C THR A 31 -4.02 6.40 -1.74
N LEU A 32 -3.92 5.76 -2.92
CA LEU A 32 -3.68 4.32 -3.01
C LEU A 32 -2.38 3.92 -2.30
N ALA A 33 -1.35 4.78 -2.34
CA ALA A 33 -0.09 4.58 -1.64
C ALA A 33 -0.30 4.59 -0.11
N GLN A 34 -1.03 5.57 0.41
CA GLN A 34 -1.38 5.65 1.83
C GLN A 34 -2.18 4.43 2.30
N MET A 35 -3.16 4.00 1.50
CA MET A 35 -3.96 2.81 1.80
C MET A 35 -3.10 1.56 1.88
N SER A 36 -2.18 1.38 0.93
CA SER A 36 -1.28 0.23 0.87
C SER A 36 -0.33 0.18 2.07
N LEU A 37 0.21 1.33 2.47
CA LEU A 37 1.09 1.43 3.64
C LEU A 37 0.35 1.14 4.94
N ALA A 38 -0.83 1.71 5.13
CA ALA A 38 -1.65 1.48 6.31
C ALA A 38 -2.07 0.00 6.44
N TRP A 39 -2.38 -0.66 5.32
CA TRP A 39 -2.64 -2.10 5.28
C TRP A 39 -1.40 -2.93 5.65
N ALA A 40 -0.23 -2.56 5.15
CA ALA A 40 1.01 -3.26 5.50
C ALA A 40 1.38 -3.10 6.98
N VAL A 41 1.16 -1.91 7.54
CA VAL A 41 1.42 -1.59 8.96
C VAL A 41 0.41 -2.26 9.90
N SER A 42 -0.83 -2.49 9.47
CA SER A 42 -1.86 -3.09 10.33
C SER A 42 -1.61 -4.57 10.63
N ASN A 43 -0.81 -5.26 9.81
CA ASN A 43 -0.48 -6.68 9.99
C ASN A 43 0.43 -6.91 11.21
N GLU A 44 -0.08 -7.62 12.22
CA GLU A 44 0.66 -7.94 13.45
C GLU A 44 1.91 -8.79 13.23
N ASN A 45 1.99 -9.51 12.09
CA ASN A 45 3.17 -10.29 11.72
C ASN A 45 4.28 -9.44 11.08
N VAL A 46 4.04 -8.16 10.83
CA VAL A 46 5.01 -7.22 10.25
C VAL A 46 5.59 -6.36 11.37
N SER A 47 6.89 -6.51 11.63
CA SER A 47 7.57 -5.71 12.65
C SER A 47 7.84 -4.27 12.22
N ALA A 48 8.11 -4.05 10.93
CA ALA A 48 8.40 -2.74 10.37
C ALA A 48 8.10 -2.71 8.87
N VAL A 49 7.59 -1.57 8.39
CA VAL A 49 7.39 -1.30 6.96
C VAL A 49 8.49 -0.34 6.50
N MET A 50 9.32 -0.79 5.55
CA MET A 50 10.35 0.04 4.93
C MET A 50 9.77 0.82 3.76
N ILE A 51 9.88 2.15 3.81
CA ILE A 51 9.38 3.04 2.75
C ILE A 51 10.52 3.67 1.96
N GLY A 52 10.32 3.83 0.66
CA GLY A 52 11.17 4.61 -0.22
C GLY A 52 10.49 5.92 -0.61
N ALA A 53 11.26 7.01 -0.66
CA ALA A 53 10.81 8.30 -1.15
C ALA A 53 11.94 8.97 -1.92
N SER A 54 11.66 9.44 -3.13
CA SER A 54 12.60 10.18 -3.96
C SER A 54 12.58 11.68 -3.66
N HIS A 55 11.50 12.17 -3.03
CA HIS A 55 11.32 13.58 -2.66
C HIS A 55 10.69 13.69 -1.26
N PRO A 56 10.95 14.79 -0.52
CA PRO A 56 10.39 15.00 0.82
C PRO A 56 8.85 14.92 0.88
N SER A 57 8.15 15.43 -0.14
CA SER A 57 6.69 15.38 -0.21
C SER A 57 6.13 13.94 -0.21
N GLN A 58 6.83 13.00 -0.85
CA GLN A 58 6.43 11.58 -0.84
C GLN A 58 6.62 10.96 0.54
N LEU A 59 7.68 11.35 1.25
CA LEU A 59 7.89 10.91 2.64
C LEU A 59 6.77 11.44 3.54
N GLU A 60 6.43 12.73 3.43
CA GLU A 60 5.33 13.34 4.16
C GLU A 60 3.98 12.69 3.86
N GLU A 61 3.71 12.37 2.59
CA GLU A 61 2.50 11.65 2.19
C GLU A 61 2.45 10.23 2.78
N ASN A 62 3.57 9.50 2.70
CA ASN A 62 3.70 8.14 3.21
C ASN A 62 3.50 8.07 4.72
N ILE A 63 4.05 9.02 5.49
CA ILE A 63 3.92 9.05 6.95
C ILE A 63 2.45 9.26 7.37
N LYS A 64 1.68 10.06 6.62
CA LYS A 64 0.24 10.27 6.89
C LYS A 64 -0.59 8.99 6.78
N ALA A 65 -0.07 7.92 6.17
CA ALA A 65 -0.74 6.62 6.15
C ALA A 65 -1.01 6.07 7.56
N LEU A 66 -0.19 6.43 8.56
CA LEU A 66 -0.39 5.98 9.95
C LEU A 66 -1.72 6.44 10.54
N GLU A 67 -2.26 7.58 10.08
CA GLU A 67 -3.56 8.11 10.52
C GLU A 67 -4.76 7.33 9.96
N LEU A 68 -4.50 6.39 9.04
CA LEU A 68 -5.52 5.63 8.32
C LEU A 68 -5.57 4.15 8.75
N VAL A 69 -4.65 3.69 9.61
CA VAL A 69 -4.55 2.29 10.04
C VAL A 69 -5.88 1.80 10.62
N ASP A 70 -6.47 2.58 11.54
CA ASP A 70 -7.74 2.23 12.18
C ASP A 70 -8.92 2.25 11.21
N LYS A 71 -8.87 3.08 10.16
CA LYS A 71 -9.91 3.16 9.12
C LYS A 71 -9.87 1.96 8.19
N ILE A 72 -8.67 1.46 7.87
CA ILE A 72 -8.45 0.37 6.93
C ILE A 72 -8.62 -0.98 7.61
N THR A 73 -8.30 -1.08 8.92
CA THR A 73 -8.43 -2.33 9.68
C THR A 73 -9.15 -2.07 11.02
N PRO A 74 -10.47 -1.89 11.02
CA PRO A 74 -11.24 -1.48 12.21
C PRO A 74 -11.44 -2.58 13.27
N PHE A 75 -10.99 -3.81 13.02
CA PHE A 75 -11.17 -4.97 13.91
C PHE A 75 -9.85 -5.50 14.51
N ARG A 76 -8.82 -4.65 14.58
CA ARG A 76 -7.60 -4.95 15.32
C ARG A 76 -7.84 -4.86 16.84
#